data_AF-A0A6B3CA27-F1
#
_entry.id   AF-A0A6B3CA27-F1
#
_cell.length_a   1.000
_cell.length_b   1.000
_cell.length_c   1.000
_cell.angle_alpha   90.00
_cell.angle_beta   90.00
_cell.angle_gamma   90.00
#
_symmetry.space_group_name_H-M   'P 1'
#
loop_
_entity.id
_entity.type
_entity.pdbx_description
1 polymer ?
#
loop_
_entity_poly.entity_id
_entity_poly.type
_entity_poly.pdbx_seq_one_letter_code
_entity_poly.pdbx_strand_id
1 'polypeptide(L)'
;MSESKLAGQFFDAAIGLLERVRDEEASRVNEAGIAIADAVTAGNRLFAFGAGHSSLPAQDVVYRAGGLALMNFLAVPGTAGIDVMPATLGSARERVDG
;
A
#
# COMPACT_ATOMS: atom_id res chain seq x y z
N MET A 1 34.79 -7.51 -16.13
CA MET A 1 34.13 -7.33 -14.82
C MET A 1 33.37 -6.01 -14.83
N SER A 2 32.12 -6.00 -15.32
CA SER A 2 31.29 -4.78 -15.45
C SER A 2 29.86 -4.97 -14.91
N GLU A 3 29.55 -6.11 -14.31
CA GLU A 3 28.16 -6.50 -14.01
C GLU A 3 27.57 -5.92 -12.71
N SER A 4 28.33 -5.15 -11.93
CA SER A 4 27.88 -4.72 -10.60
C SER A 4 27.51 -3.23 -10.46
N LYS A 5 27.76 -2.37 -11.47
CA LYS A 5 27.53 -0.92 -11.32
C LYS A 5 26.05 -0.54 -11.24
N LEU A 6 25.20 -1.09 -12.11
CA LEU A 6 23.77 -0.75 -12.14
C LEU A 6 23.02 -1.32 -10.94
N ALA A 7 23.33 -2.56 -10.54
CA ALA A 7 22.76 -3.17 -9.34
C ALA A 7 23.15 -2.37 -8.07
N GLY A 8 24.42 -1.96 -7.95
CA GLY A 8 24.88 -1.10 -6.86
C GLY A 8 24.12 0.22 -6.81
N GLN A 9 24.02 0.93 -7.94
CA GLN A 9 23.27 2.18 -8.04
C GLN A 9 21.78 2.03 -7.67
N PHE A 10 21.16 0.93 -8.05
CA PHE A 10 19.77 0.64 -7.69
C PHE A 10 19.61 0.46 -6.18
N PHE A 11 20.47 -0.34 -5.55
CA PHE A 11 20.41 -0.57 -4.11
C PHE A 11 20.80 0.68 -3.31
N ASP A 12 21.80 1.45 -3.74
CA ASP A 12 22.15 2.73 -3.12
C ASP A 12 20.97 3.71 -3.12
N ALA A 13 20.26 3.80 -4.26
CA ALA A 13 19.05 4.61 -4.36
C ALA A 13 17.94 4.10 -3.43
N ALA A 14 17.68 2.79 -3.42
CA ALA A 14 16.66 2.19 -2.55
C ALA A 14 16.96 2.40 -1.06
N ILE A 15 18.22 2.23 -0.64
CA ILE A 15 18.67 2.47 0.74
C ILE A 15 18.46 3.94 1.10
N GLY A 16 18.87 4.88 0.23
CA GLY A 16 18.64 6.30 0.46
C GLY A 16 17.15 6.67 0.60
N LEU A 17 16.25 6.00 -0.14
CA LEU A 17 14.81 6.16 0.05
C LEU A 17 14.35 5.66 1.43
N LEU A 18 14.86 4.51 1.88
CA LEU A 18 14.52 3.94 3.19
C LEU A 18 15.03 4.81 4.34
N GLU A 19 16.22 5.41 4.22
CA GLU A 19 16.76 6.36 5.21
C GLU A 19 15.87 7.60 5.33
N ARG A 20 15.42 8.18 4.21
CA ARG A 20 14.49 9.31 4.25
C ARG A 20 13.17 8.95 4.90
N VAL A 21 12.58 7.80 4.56
CA VAL A 21 11.33 7.34 5.21
C VAL A 21 11.52 7.19 6.72
N ARG A 22 12.65 6.60 7.16
CA ARG A 22 12.97 6.47 8.59
C ARG A 22 13.03 7.83 9.29
N ASP A 23 13.70 8.81 8.67
CA ASP A 23 14.00 10.10 9.29
C ASP A 23 12.83 11.09 9.21
N GLU A 24 11.99 10.99 8.18
CA GLU A 24 10.95 11.99 7.87
C GLU A 24 9.53 11.51 8.22
N GLU A 25 9.23 10.21 8.13
CA GLU A 25 7.83 9.71 8.18
C GLU A 25 7.40 9.18 9.56
N ALA A 26 8.29 9.15 10.56
CA ALA A 26 8.00 8.56 11.87
C ALA A 26 6.76 9.18 12.56
N SER A 27 6.60 10.51 12.47
CA SER A 27 5.41 11.19 13.02
C SER A 27 4.14 10.78 12.30
N ARG A 28 4.19 10.68 10.97
CA ARG A 28 3.04 10.31 10.13
C ARG A 28 2.59 8.88 10.38
N VAL A 29 3.54 7.96 10.54
CA VAL A 29 3.24 6.56 10.90
C VAL A 29 2.58 6.49 12.28
N ASN A 30 3.06 7.26 13.25
CA ASN A 30 2.46 7.31 14.58
C ASN A 30 1.04 7.90 14.56
N GLU A 31 0.84 9.01 13.83
CA GLU A 31 -0.49 9.63 13.62
C GLU A 31 -1.48 8.63 12.99
N ALA A 32 -1.05 7.88 11.97
CA ALA A 32 -1.87 6.84 11.35
C ALA A 32 -2.22 5.71 12.34
N GLY A 33 -1.27 5.29 13.18
CA GLY A 33 -1.50 4.31 14.23
C GLY A 33 -2.55 4.76 15.25
N ILE A 34 -2.49 6.02 15.68
CA ILE A 34 -3.50 6.62 16.57
C ILE A 34 -4.87 6.65 15.89
N ALA A 35 -4.96 7.11 14.65
CA ALA A 35 -6.22 7.15 13.91
C ALA A 35 -6.87 5.76 13.76
N ILE A 36 -6.06 4.73 13.53
CA ILE A 36 -6.52 3.34 13.47
C ILE A 36 -7.04 2.87 14.84
N ALA A 37 -6.30 3.15 15.92
CA ALA A 37 -6.69 2.77 17.28
C ALA A 37 -8.00 3.48 17.71
N ASP A 38 -8.13 4.76 17.42
CA ASP A 38 -9.33 5.55 17.72
C ASP A 38 -10.54 5.00 16.95
N ALA A 39 -10.38 4.67 15.67
CA ALA A 39 -11.44 4.05 14.88
C ALA A 39 -11.89 2.71 15.49
N VAL A 40 -10.95 1.86 15.87
CA VAL A 40 -11.25 0.55 16.47
C VAL A 40 -11.95 0.71 17.82
N THR A 41 -11.48 1.59 18.69
CA THR A 41 -12.07 1.81 20.02
C THR A 41 -13.45 2.44 19.96
N ALA A 42 -13.73 3.24 18.92
CA ALA A 42 -15.06 3.76 18.63
C ALA A 42 -16.02 2.73 18.01
N GLY A 43 -15.58 1.49 17.76
CA GLY A 43 -16.38 0.42 17.17
C GLY A 43 -16.50 0.50 15.63
N ASN A 44 -15.64 1.27 14.97
CA ASN A 44 -15.61 1.37 13.51
C ASN A 44 -14.90 0.16 12.88
N ARG A 45 -15.03 0.06 11.56
CA ARG A 45 -14.38 -0.97 10.73
C ARG A 45 -13.24 -0.36 9.93
N LEU A 46 -12.17 -1.14 9.77
CA LEU A 46 -11.01 -0.75 8.99
C LEU A 46 -11.07 -1.37 7.60
N PHE A 47 -10.83 -0.55 6.58
CA PHE A 47 -10.76 -0.97 5.19
C PHE A 47 -9.47 -0.47 4.56
N ALA A 48 -8.73 -1.37 3.92
CA ALA A 48 -7.59 -1.04 3.06
C ALA A 48 -8.03 -1.11 1.60
N PHE A 49 -7.70 -0.08 0.82
CA PHE A 49 -7.98 0.01 -0.61
C PHE A 49 -6.70 0.37 -1.36
N GLY A 50 -6.56 -0.19 -2.55
CA GLY A 50 -5.53 0.20 -3.51
C GLY A 50 -5.90 -0.29 -4.90
N ALA A 51 -5.54 0.51 -5.91
CA ALA A 51 -5.74 0.21 -7.32
C ALA A 51 -4.40 -0.09 -8.02
N GLY A 52 -4.41 -1.03 -8.96
CA GLY A 52 -3.21 -1.51 -9.65
C GLY A 52 -2.14 -1.96 -8.66
N HIS A 53 -0.91 -1.44 -8.79
CA HIS A 53 0.19 -1.79 -7.89
C HIS A 53 -0.03 -1.37 -6.44
N SER A 54 -0.84 -0.33 -6.17
CA SER A 54 -1.14 0.08 -4.80
C SER A 54 -2.06 -0.91 -4.07
N SER A 55 -2.67 -1.86 -4.78
CA SER A 55 -3.40 -2.96 -4.15
C SER A 55 -2.48 -3.94 -3.42
N LEU A 56 -1.18 -4.01 -3.77
CA LEU A 56 -0.22 -4.92 -3.15
C LEU A 56 -0.06 -4.63 -1.65
N PRO A 57 0.30 -3.40 -1.21
CA PRO A 57 0.36 -3.09 0.21
C PRO A 57 -1.02 -3.16 0.89
N ALA A 58 -2.11 -2.84 0.18
CA ALA A 58 -3.47 -2.96 0.74
C ALA A 58 -3.86 -4.42 1.04
N GLN A 59 -3.43 -5.37 0.19
CA GLN A 59 -3.60 -6.80 0.40
C GLN A 59 -2.63 -7.33 1.46
N ASP A 60 -1.38 -6.82 1.52
CA ASP A 60 -0.36 -7.27 2.47
C ASP A 60 -0.75 -7.02 3.95
N VAL A 61 -1.59 -6.01 4.22
CA VAL A 61 -2.09 -5.74 5.59
C VAL A 61 -3.34 -6.55 5.95
N VAL A 62 -3.92 -7.29 5.00
CA VAL A 62 -5.15 -8.07 5.20
C VAL A 62 -4.81 -9.55 5.33
N TYR A 63 -5.19 -10.15 6.46
CA TYR A 63 -5.02 -11.60 6.71
C TYR A 63 -3.56 -12.13 6.65
N ARG A 64 -2.56 -11.24 6.81
CA ARG A 64 -1.17 -11.67 7.01
C ARG A 64 -1.00 -12.35 8.37
N ALA A 65 -0.11 -13.33 8.46
CA ALA A 65 0.30 -13.87 9.76
C ALA A 65 0.88 -12.76 10.65
N GLY A 66 0.36 -12.62 11.88
CA GLY A 66 0.72 -11.54 12.80
C GLY A 66 0.10 -10.17 12.48
N GLY A 67 -0.80 -10.10 11.50
CA GLY A 67 -1.51 -8.87 11.13
C GLY A 67 -2.64 -8.49 12.09
N LEU A 68 -3.11 -7.25 11.96
CA LEU A 68 -4.30 -6.78 12.69
C LEU A 68 -5.55 -7.44 12.10
N ALA A 69 -6.18 -8.33 12.88
CA ALA A 69 -7.34 -9.12 12.44
C ALA A 69 -8.56 -8.29 12.01
N LEU A 70 -8.62 -7.01 12.38
CA LEU A 70 -9.73 -6.10 12.07
C LEU A 70 -9.61 -5.46 10.67
N MET A 71 -8.50 -5.65 9.97
CA MET A 71 -8.27 -5.06 8.65
C MET A 71 -9.01 -5.84 7.56
N ASN A 72 -9.84 -5.14 6.78
CA ASN A 72 -10.60 -5.72 5.67
C ASN A 72 -10.09 -5.17 4.34
N PHE A 73 -10.06 -6.00 3.30
CA PHE A 73 -9.78 -5.50 1.96
C PHE A 73 -11.04 -4.95 1.32
N LEU A 74 -11.02 -3.70 0.85
CA LEU A 74 -12.07 -3.15 0.01
C LEU A 74 -11.79 -3.51 -1.45
N ALA A 75 -12.26 -4.69 -1.86
CA ALA A 75 -12.09 -5.17 -3.23
C ALA A 75 -13.07 -4.49 -4.19
N VAL A 76 -12.63 -3.42 -4.85
CA VAL A 76 -13.39 -2.84 -5.97
C VAL A 76 -13.14 -3.68 -7.22
N PRO A 77 -14.18 -4.25 -7.85
CA PRO A 77 -14.01 -5.09 -9.02
C PRO A 77 -13.20 -4.39 -10.11
N GLY A 78 -12.21 -5.10 -10.66
CA GLY A 78 -11.35 -4.62 -11.75
C GLY A 78 -10.45 -3.43 -11.45
N THR A 79 -10.22 -3.10 -10.17
CA THR A 79 -9.17 -2.13 -9.79
C THR A 79 -8.00 -2.79 -9.07
N ALA A 80 -8.20 -3.96 -8.44
CA ALA A 80 -7.18 -4.57 -7.59
C ALA A 80 -6.00 -5.20 -8.35
N GLY A 81 -6.15 -5.56 -9.63
CA GLY A 81 -5.08 -6.23 -10.38
C GLY A 81 -5.19 -6.08 -11.89
N ILE A 82 -4.36 -6.85 -12.59
CA ILE A 82 -4.42 -7.01 -14.05
C ILE A 82 -5.21 -8.29 -14.37
N ASP A 83 -6.36 -8.44 -13.72
CA ASP A 83 -7.26 -9.59 -13.79
C ASP A 83 -8.51 -9.32 -14.65
N VAL A 84 -8.58 -8.14 -15.26
CA VAL A 84 -9.70 -7.68 -16.08
C VAL A 84 -9.25 -7.23 -17.46
N MET A 85 -10.15 -7.35 -18.44
CA MET A 85 -9.94 -6.88 -19.81
C MET A 85 -10.94 -5.76 -20.15
N PRO A 86 -10.50 -4.67 -20.83
CA PRO A 86 -9.11 -4.40 -21.23
C PRO A 86 -8.21 -4.07 -20.04
N ALA A 87 -6.88 -4.23 -20.20
CA ALA A 87 -5.91 -3.96 -19.12
C ALA A 87 -5.97 -2.53 -18.55
N THR A 88 -6.53 -1.58 -19.30
CA THR A 88 -6.74 -0.18 -18.88
C THR A 88 -8.02 0.05 -18.08
N LEU A 89 -8.85 -0.97 -17.86
CA LEU A 89 -10.15 -0.84 -17.20
C LEU A 89 -10.03 -0.28 -15.77
N GLY A 90 -8.99 -0.68 -15.01
CA GLY A 90 -8.75 -0.16 -13.67
C GLY A 90 -8.51 1.36 -13.67
N SER A 91 -7.63 1.84 -14.56
CA SER A 91 -7.37 3.28 -14.71
C SER A 91 -8.58 4.06 -15.24
N ALA A 92 -9.45 3.43 -16.03
CA ALA A 92 -10.71 4.04 -16.44
C ALA A 92 -11.68 4.19 -15.25
N ARG A 93 -11.70 3.21 -14.34
CA ARG A 93 -12.54 3.25 -13.12
C ARG A 93 -12.07 4.27 -12.09
N GLU A 94 -10.78 4.56 -12.02
CA GLU A 94 -10.22 5.61 -11.15
C GLU A 94 -10.69 7.03 -11.53
N ARG A 95 -11.21 7.23 -12.75
CA ARG A 95 -11.64 8.54 -13.28
C ARG A 95 -13.15 8.77 -13.22
N VAL A 96 -13.89 7.87 -12.59
CA VAL A 96 -15.34 8.00 -12.46
C VAL A 96 -15.65 9.00 -11.35
N ASP A 97 -16.51 9.97 -11.63
CA ASP A 97 -16.96 10.94 -10.63
C ASP A 97 -17.69 10.23 -9.46
N GLY A 98 -17.46 10.74 -8.25
CA GLY A 98 -18.03 10.24 -6.99
C GLY A 98 -19.27 10.99 -6.53
#